data_AF-A0A7C5WHK5-F1
#
_entry.id   AF-A0A7C5WHK5-F1
#
_cell.length_a   1.000
_cell.length_b   1.000
_cell.length_c   1.000
_cell.angle_alpha   90.00
_cell.angle_beta   90.00
_cell.angle_gamma   90.00
#
_symmetry.space_group_name_H-M   'P 1'
#
loop_
_entity.id
_entity.type
_entity.pdbx_description
1 polymer ?
#
loop_
_entity_poly.entity_id
_entity_poly.type
_entity_poly.pdbx_seq_one_letter_code
_entity_poly.pdbx_strand_id
1 'polypeptide(L)'
;MSGRGENAGGARRRVLVFDSGLGGLTVARALKAAGGGEVALDYAADTAAFPYGDWAEEDLRARIVALMGRLIEEAAPDVVVVACNTASVIALAALRAAHDVPFVGTVPAIKPAAEHTQSGVIGVLA
;
A
#
# COMPACT_ATOMS: atom_id res chain seq x y z
N MET A 1 -26.74 -33.89 23.51
CA MET A 1 -26.87 -32.50 24.00
C MET A 1 -25.47 -32.04 24.37
N SER A 2 -24.80 -31.06 23.80
CA SER A 2 -25.03 -30.04 22.76
C SER A 2 -23.60 -29.71 22.28
N GLY A 3 -23.27 -29.82 21.00
CA GLY A 3 -23.61 -28.78 20.04
C GLY A 3 -22.91 -27.46 20.38
N ARG A 4 -21.59 -27.37 20.17
CA ARG A 4 -20.93 -26.10 19.86
C ARG A 4 -20.34 -26.27 18.47
N GLY A 5 -21.02 -25.67 17.51
CA GLY A 5 -20.59 -25.66 16.12
C GLY A 5 -19.24 -24.98 16.00
N GLU A 6 -18.32 -25.67 15.35
CA GLU A 6 -17.15 -25.07 14.73
C GLU A 6 -17.65 -24.13 13.64
N ASN A 7 -17.68 -22.84 13.94
CA ASN A 7 -17.83 -21.79 12.94
C ASN A 7 -16.54 -20.97 12.95
N ALA A 8 -15.49 -21.52 12.36
CA ALA A 8 -14.27 -20.78 12.06
C ALA A 8 -14.36 -20.33 10.59
N GLY A 9 -15.01 -19.18 10.36
CA GLY A 9 -14.83 -18.45 9.11
C GLY A 9 -13.33 -18.21 8.90
N GLY A 10 -12.81 -18.57 7.73
CA GLY A 10 -11.38 -18.53 7.43
C GLY A 10 -10.77 -17.18 7.82
N ALA A 11 -9.60 -17.21 8.46
CA ALA A 11 -8.91 -16.01 8.93
C ALA A 11 -8.70 -15.05 7.75
N ARG A 12 -9.33 -13.86 7.84
CA ARG A 12 -9.18 -12.82 6.82
C ARG A 12 -7.73 -12.35 6.79
N ARG A 13 -7.14 -12.28 5.60
CA ARG A 13 -5.82 -11.70 5.40
C ARG A 13 -5.88 -10.20 5.58
N ARG A 14 -5.00 -9.66 6.42
CA ARG A 14 -4.98 -8.24 6.77
C ARG A 14 -3.98 -7.52 5.88
N VAL A 15 -4.47 -6.52 5.16
CA VAL A 15 -3.69 -5.71 4.23
C VAL A 15 -3.69 -4.29 4.73
N LEU A 16 -2.51 -3.76 5.02
CA LEU A 16 -2.32 -2.34 5.32
C LEU A 16 -2.03 -1.59 4.03
N VAL A 17 -2.91 -0.69 3.63
CA VAL A 17 -2.70 0.21 2.49
C VAL A 17 -2.19 1.54 3.01
N PHE A 18 -1.06 2.00 2.48
CA PHE A 18 -0.40 3.24 2.88
C PHE A 18 -0.31 4.23 1.71
N ASP A 19 -0.67 5.49 1.97
CA ASP A 19 -0.55 6.60 1.03
C ASP A 19 -0.12 7.89 1.74
N SER A 20 0.35 8.89 0.99
CA SER A 20 0.58 10.23 1.54
C SER A 20 -0.72 11.00 1.77
N GLY A 21 -1.81 10.60 1.09
CA GLY A 21 -3.12 11.24 1.19
C GLY A 21 -4.27 10.26 0.94
N LEU A 22 -5.24 10.68 0.11
CA LEU A 22 -6.46 9.91 -0.16
C LEU A 22 -6.47 9.23 -1.55
N GLY A 23 -5.43 9.43 -2.37
CA GLY A 23 -5.35 8.89 -3.73
C GLY A 23 -5.32 7.36 -3.74
N GLY A 24 -4.67 6.77 -2.75
CA GLY A 24 -4.57 5.33 -2.52
C GLY A 24 -5.90 4.64 -2.20
N LEU A 25 -6.98 5.38 -1.92
CA LEU A 25 -8.32 4.78 -1.75
C LEU A 25 -8.79 4.04 -3.00
N THR A 26 -8.33 4.43 -4.18
CA THR A 26 -8.61 3.71 -5.43
C THR A 26 -7.99 2.30 -5.43
N VAL A 27 -6.75 2.18 -4.96
CA VAL A 27 -6.05 0.90 -4.76
C VAL A 27 -6.74 0.07 -3.68
N ALA A 28 -7.09 0.68 -2.55
CA ALA A 28 -7.81 -0.01 -1.47
C ALA A 28 -9.17 -0.58 -1.95
N ARG A 29 -9.92 0.18 -2.75
CA ARG A 29 -11.19 -0.29 -3.36
C ARG A 29 -10.96 -1.48 -4.29
N ALA A 30 -9.94 -1.43 -5.14
CA ALA A 30 -9.60 -2.53 -6.05
C ALA A 30 -9.19 -3.79 -5.28
N LEU A 31 -8.38 -3.65 -4.23
CA LEU A 31 -7.98 -4.77 -3.35
C LEU A 31 -9.18 -5.39 -2.65
N LYS A 32 -10.11 -4.56 -2.13
CA LYS A 32 -11.33 -5.06 -1.50
C LYS A 32 -12.19 -5.85 -2.48
N ALA A 33 -12.35 -5.34 -3.69
CA ALA A 33 -13.13 -6.00 -4.73
C ALA A 33 -12.49 -7.33 -5.16
N ALA A 34 -11.17 -7.37 -5.34
CA ALA A 34 -10.44 -8.56 -5.75
C ALA A 34 -10.36 -9.63 -4.64
N GLY A 35 -10.18 -9.21 -3.39
CA GLY A 35 -10.06 -10.11 -2.23
C GLY A 35 -11.40 -10.57 -1.63
N GLY A 36 -12.51 -9.95 -2.04
CA GLY A 36 -13.84 -10.30 -1.56
C GLY A 36 -13.98 -10.24 -0.03
N GLY A 37 -14.57 -11.29 0.57
CA GLY A 37 -14.78 -11.40 2.00
C GLY A 37 -13.57 -11.88 2.81
N GLU A 38 -12.47 -12.22 2.13
CA GLU A 38 -11.27 -12.82 2.71
C GLU A 38 -10.20 -11.80 3.07
N VAL A 39 -10.35 -10.54 2.65
CA VAL A 39 -9.39 -9.47 2.93
C VAL A 39 -9.97 -8.45 3.91
N ALA A 40 -9.25 -8.24 5.02
CA ALA A 40 -9.45 -7.11 5.92
C ALA A 40 -8.48 -5.99 5.53
N LEU A 41 -9.00 -4.77 5.37
CA LEU A 41 -8.20 -3.61 4.95
C LEU A 41 -8.10 -2.58 6.07
N ASP A 42 -6.87 -2.22 6.39
CA ASP A 42 -6.52 -1.04 7.15
C ASP A 42 -5.94 0.00 6.18
N TYR A 43 -6.34 1.26 6.29
CA TYR A 43 -5.86 2.34 5.43
C TYR A 43 -5.20 3.43 6.27
N ALA A 44 -3.94 3.72 5.98
CA ALA A 44 -3.18 4.78 6.62
C ALA A 44 -2.79 5.85 5.60
N ALA A 45 -3.11 7.11 5.92
CA ALA A 45 -2.69 8.28 5.16
C ALA A 45 -1.80 9.16 6.02
N ASP A 46 -0.59 9.46 5.56
CA ASP A 46 0.30 10.42 6.24
C ASP A 46 -0.02 11.87 5.85
N THR A 47 -1.21 12.32 6.20
CA THR A 47 -1.68 13.68 5.90
C THR A 47 -0.85 14.75 6.60
N ALA A 48 -0.08 14.39 7.64
CA ALA A 48 0.79 15.31 8.37
C ALA A 48 2.07 15.68 7.62
N ALA A 49 2.51 14.86 6.66
CA ALA A 49 3.64 15.18 5.76
C ALA A 49 3.22 15.40 4.31
N PHE A 50 1.92 15.44 4.04
CA PHE A 50 1.42 15.77 2.71
C PHE A 50 1.74 17.23 2.33
N PRO A 51 2.16 17.52 1.08
CA PRO A 51 2.47 16.57 0.01
C PRO A 51 3.92 16.07 0.06
N TYR A 52 4.10 14.79 -0.27
CA TYR A 52 5.43 14.17 -0.28
C TYR A 52 6.38 14.73 -1.34
N GLY A 53 5.86 15.36 -2.39
CA GLY A 53 6.68 15.96 -3.45
C GLY A 53 7.55 17.12 -2.98
N ASP A 54 7.24 17.73 -1.83
CA ASP A 54 7.96 18.90 -1.31
C ASP A 54 9.12 18.50 -0.37
N TRP A 55 9.30 17.21 -0.09
CA TRP A 55 10.30 16.72 0.85
C TRP A 55 11.61 16.34 0.15
N ALA A 56 12.73 16.50 0.87
CA ALA A 56 13.97 15.83 0.51
C ALA A 56 13.81 14.30 0.62
N GLU A 57 14.38 13.55 -0.33
CA GLU A 57 14.17 12.10 -0.42
C GLU A 57 14.63 11.37 0.83
N GLU A 58 15.78 11.75 1.39
CA GLU A 58 16.35 11.13 2.61
C GLU A 58 15.44 11.34 3.83
N ASP A 59 14.95 12.56 4.02
CA ASP A 59 14.07 12.91 5.14
C ASP A 59 12.72 12.19 5.03
N LEU A 60 12.16 12.17 3.82
CA LEU A 60 10.91 11.47 3.56
C LEU A 60 11.05 9.96 3.75
N ARG A 61 12.16 9.37 3.27
CA ARG A 61 12.47 7.95 3.46
C ARG A 61 12.56 7.59 4.94
N ALA A 62 13.33 8.37 5.72
CA ALA A 62 13.48 8.15 7.16
C ALA A 62 12.13 8.23 7.88
N ARG A 63 11.32 9.24 7.54
CA ARG A 63 9.97 9.39 8.06
C ARG A 63 9.07 8.19 7.74
N ILE A 64 9.01 7.77 6.47
CA ILE A 64 8.15 6.66 6.03
C ILE A 64 8.53 5.38 6.76
N VAL A 65 9.83 5.07 6.88
CA VAL A 65 10.30 3.87 7.59
C VAL A 65 9.90 3.90 9.06
N ALA A 66 10.11 5.03 9.74
CA ALA A 66 9.73 5.18 11.16
C ALA A 66 8.20 5.11 11.39
N LEU A 67 7.42 5.73 10.50
CA LEU A 67 5.96 5.65 10.56
C LEU A 67 5.47 4.22 10.31
N MET A 68 6.05 3.53 9.33
CA MET A 68 5.65 2.17 8.97
C MET A 68 5.88 1.18 10.09
N GLY A 69 7.00 1.29 10.83
CA GLY A 69 7.24 0.47 12.03
C GLY A 69 6.07 0.52 13.02
N ARG A 70 5.60 1.72 13.37
CA ARG A 70 4.45 1.90 14.27
C ARG A 70 3.16 1.32 13.70
N LEU A 71 2.88 1.55 12.42
CA LEU A 71 1.67 1.03 11.78
C LEU A 71 1.67 -0.50 11.70
N ILE A 72 2.83 -1.12 11.47
CA ILE A 72 2.97 -2.58 11.47
C ILE A 72 2.73 -3.14 12.87
N GLU A 73 3.31 -2.52 13.90
CA GLU A 73 3.09 -2.92 15.30
C GLU A 73 1.63 -2.82 15.72
N GLU A 74 0.94 -1.74 15.33
CA GLU A 74 -0.46 -1.49 15.67
C GLU A 74 -1.44 -2.37 14.89
N ALA A 75 -1.25 -2.51 13.57
CA ALA A 75 -2.21 -3.19 12.71
C ALA A 75 -1.94 -4.70 12.58
N ALA A 76 -0.69 -5.14 12.79
CA ALA A 76 -0.20 -6.49 12.55
C ALA A 76 -0.61 -7.05 11.16
N PRO A 77 -0.24 -6.39 10.05
CA PRO A 77 -0.67 -6.79 8.72
C PRO A 77 0.08 -8.02 8.19
N ASP A 78 -0.59 -8.83 7.38
CA ASP A 78 0.05 -9.92 6.62
C ASP A 78 0.87 -9.38 5.43
N VAL A 79 0.51 -8.20 4.91
CA VAL A 79 1.19 -7.51 3.80
C VAL A 79 0.90 -6.02 3.84
N VAL A 80 1.88 -5.22 3.44
CA VAL A 80 1.74 -3.77 3.27
C VAL A 80 1.72 -3.42 1.79
N VAL A 81 0.76 -2.60 1.37
CA VAL A 81 0.67 -2.02 0.03
C VAL A 81 0.95 -0.53 0.11
N VAL A 82 2.07 -0.10 -0.46
CA VAL A 82 2.40 1.32 -0.64
C VAL A 82 1.71 1.80 -1.92
N ALA A 83 0.58 2.48 -1.78
CA ALA A 83 -0.25 2.95 -2.88
C ALA A 83 0.22 4.31 -3.46
N CYS A 84 1.06 5.03 -2.72
CA CYS A 84 1.68 6.27 -3.19
C CYS A 84 2.84 5.95 -4.15
N ASN A 85 2.83 6.51 -5.36
CA ASN A 85 3.93 6.35 -6.32
C ASN A 85 5.24 6.94 -5.79
N THR A 86 5.21 8.16 -5.25
CA THR A 86 6.39 8.83 -4.68
C THR A 86 7.01 8.02 -3.54
N ALA A 87 6.18 7.53 -2.61
CA ALA A 87 6.65 6.68 -1.51
C ALA A 87 7.21 5.34 -2.01
N SER A 88 6.60 4.75 -3.05
CA SER A 88 7.04 3.48 -3.63
C SER A 88 8.44 3.60 -4.24
N VAL A 89 8.73 4.69 -4.93
CA VAL A 89 10.07 4.93 -5.52
C VAL A 89 11.10 5.20 -4.42
N ILE A 90 10.77 6.04 -3.43
CA ILE A 90 11.74 6.53 -2.44
C ILE A 90 11.99 5.49 -1.34
N ALA A 91 10.96 4.85 -0.80
CA ALA A 91 11.07 4.14 0.49
C ALA A 91 11.01 2.61 0.40
N LEU A 92 10.54 2.02 -0.70
CA LEU A 92 10.23 0.58 -0.75
C LEU A 92 11.44 -0.32 -0.49
N ALA A 93 12.63 0.05 -0.98
CA ALA A 93 13.86 -0.69 -0.70
C ALA A 93 14.26 -0.62 0.79
N ALA A 94 14.15 0.55 1.40
CA ALA A 94 14.45 0.74 2.82
C ALA A 94 13.45 0.01 3.71
N LEU A 95 12.15 0.04 3.37
CA LEU A 95 11.10 -0.68 4.07
C LEU A 95 11.34 -2.20 4.07
N ARG A 96 11.67 -2.76 2.91
CA ARG A 96 11.99 -4.20 2.77
C ARG A 96 13.27 -4.62 3.49
N ALA A 97 14.20 -3.69 3.69
CA ALA A 97 15.42 -3.95 4.47
C ALA A 97 15.17 -3.83 5.98
N ALA A 98 14.19 -3.01 6.40
CA ALA A 98 13.92 -2.71 7.81
C ALA A 98 12.87 -3.62 8.45
N HIS A 99 12.00 -4.27 7.67
CA HIS A 99 10.89 -5.06 8.21
C HIS A 99 10.70 -6.37 7.43
N ASP A 100 10.30 -7.43 8.14
CA ASP A 100 10.06 -8.77 7.57
C ASP A 100 8.71 -8.89 6.86
N VAL A 101 7.76 -7.98 7.11
CA VAL A 101 6.45 -8.01 6.44
C VAL A 101 6.63 -7.80 4.92
N PRO A 102 5.92 -8.54 4.07
CA PRO A 102 5.96 -8.32 2.63
C PRO A 102 5.47 -6.92 2.26
N PHE A 103 6.19 -6.26 1.33
CA PHE A 103 5.78 -4.97 0.76
C PHE A 103 5.53 -5.06 -0.74
N VAL A 104 4.36 -4.55 -1.15
CA VAL A 104 3.99 -4.28 -2.54
C VAL A 104 3.98 -2.77 -2.76
N GLY A 105 4.68 -2.29 -3.78
CA GLY A 105 4.64 -0.88 -4.18
C GLY A 105 3.94 -0.71 -5.52
N THR A 106 3.56 0.52 -5.83
CA THR A 106 3.05 0.90 -7.15
C THR A 106 4.13 1.53 -8.01
N VAL A 107 3.98 1.40 -9.32
CA VAL A 107 4.72 2.18 -10.31
C VAL A 107 3.70 2.77 -11.28
N PRO A 108 4.01 3.90 -11.93
CA PRO A 108 3.19 4.39 -13.04
C PRO A 108 2.97 3.28 -14.07
N ALA A 109 1.75 3.17 -14.60
CA ALA A 109 1.34 2.11 -15.54
C ALA A 109 1.92 2.32 -16.96
N ILE A 110 3.22 2.64 -17.05
CA ILE A 110 3.92 2.94 -18.31
C ILE A 110 4.00 1.71 -19.20
N LYS A 111 4.36 0.54 -18.65
CA LYS A 111 4.43 -0.70 -19.44
C LYS A 111 3.08 -1.03 -20.10
N PRO A 112 1.95 -1.09 -19.37
CA PRO A 112 0.65 -1.23 -20.00
C PRO A 112 0.36 -0.14 -21.03
N ALA A 113 0.65 1.14 -20.74
CA ALA A 113 0.42 2.21 -21.70
C ALA A 113 1.21 2.03 -23.01
N ALA A 114 2.46 1.55 -22.92
CA ALA A 114 3.31 1.25 -24.06
C ALA A 114 2.83 0.04 -24.87
N GLU A 115 2.29 -0.99 -24.21
CA GLU A 115 1.73 -2.17 -24.87
C GLU A 115 0.43 -1.86 -25.63
N HIS A 116 -0.30 -0.81 -25.25
CA HIS A 116 -1.60 -0.46 -25.83
C HIS A 116 -1.59 0.77 -26.74
N THR A 117 -0.51 1.56 -26.78
CA THR A 117 -0.47 2.79 -27.58
C THR A 117 -0.40 2.49 -29.08
N GLN A 118 -1.21 3.21 -29.86
CA GLN A 118 -1.16 3.18 -31.33
C GLN A 118 -0.32 4.33 -31.91
N SER A 119 -0.20 5.44 -31.17
CA SER A 119 0.53 6.64 -31.62
C SER A 119 2.00 6.65 -31.20
N GLY A 120 2.37 5.82 -30.21
CA GLY A 120 3.69 5.87 -29.58
C GLY A 120 3.88 7.04 -28.61
N VAL A 121 2.86 7.90 -28.42
CA VAL A 121 2.91 9.05 -27.51
C VAL A 121 2.17 8.71 -26.22
N ILE A 122 2.83 8.88 -25.07
CA ILE A 122 2.27 8.59 -23.74
C ILE A 122 2.42 9.83 -22.86
N GLY A 123 1.31 10.32 -22.31
CA GLY A 123 1.31 11.33 -21.26
C GLY A 123 1.26 10.67 -19.89
N VAL A 124 2.07 11.15 -18.94
CA VAL A 124 2.04 10.73 -17.53
C VAL A 124 1.68 11.95 -16.68
N LEU A 125 0.66 11.79 -15.85
CA LEU A 125 0.25 12.78 -14.86
C LEU A 125 0.57 12.21 -13.49
N ALA A 126 1.25 13.00 -12.66
CA ALA A 126 1.67 12.65 -11.31
C ALA A 126 1.48 13.85 -10.39
#